data_AF-A0A945Q2L3-F1
#
_entry.id   AF-A0A945Q2L3-F1
#
_cell.length_a   1.000
_cell.length_b   1.000
_cell.length_c   1.000
_cell.angle_alpha   90.00
_cell.angle_beta   90.00
_cell.angle_gamma   90.00
#
_symmetry.space_group_name_H-M   'P 1'
#
loop_
_entity.id
_entity.type
_entity.pdbx_description
1 polymer ?
#
loop_
_entity_poly.entity_id
_entity_poly.type
_entity_poly.pdbx_seq_one_letter_code
_entity_poly.pdbx_strand_id
1 'polypeptide(L)' 'LCVGTDSLASNNSLSILEELNIIQENSNFDLNTLLKIACKNGAEALGFEKLGTFEKRKIPGVNLIFDLNELKVIA' A
#
# COMPACT_ATOMS: atom_id res chain seq x y z
N LEU A 1 9.15 -2.38 -6.64
CA LEU A 1 9.23 -1.18 -5.79
C LEU A 1 8.27 -1.35 -4.62
N CYS A 2 8.72 -1.13 -3.39
CA CYS A 2 7.87 -1.09 -2.18
C CYS A 2 8.07 0.26 -1.48
N VAL A 3 7.16 0.63 -0.58
CA VAL A 3 7.22 1.86 0.22
C VAL A 3 7.41 1.53 1.70
N GLY A 4 8.14 2.38 2.40
CA GLY A 4 8.28 2.36 3.86
C GLY A 4 8.28 3.80 4.37
N THR A 5 7.94 3.98 5.64
CA THR A 5 7.79 5.31 6.24
C THR A 5 9.11 5.94 6.65
N ASP A 6 10.19 5.16 6.75
CA ASP A 6 11.36 5.56 7.54
C ASP A 6 10.95 5.86 9.01
N SER A 7 11.86 6.42 9.80
CA SER A 7 11.66 6.78 11.20
C SER A 7 11.12 8.21 11.38
N LEU A 8 10.62 8.52 12.57
CA LEU A 8 10.19 9.88 12.94
C LEU A 8 11.34 10.91 13.00
N ALA A 9 12.59 10.49 12.80
CA ALA A 9 13.72 11.42 12.67
C ALA A 9 13.72 12.14 11.31
N SER A 10 13.12 11.52 10.29
CA SER A 10 13.07 12.00 8.90
C SER A 10 11.65 12.07 8.35
N ASN A 11 10.64 11.61 9.10
CA ASN A 11 9.25 11.63 8.69
C ASN A 11 8.30 12.18 9.78
N ASN A 12 7.16 12.72 9.37
CA ASN A 12 6.16 13.33 10.25
C ASN A 12 5.16 12.31 10.82
N SER A 13 5.03 11.13 10.18
CA SER A 13 4.13 10.06 10.63
C SER A 13 4.68 8.68 10.30
N LEU A 14 4.06 7.65 10.89
CA LEU A 14 4.33 6.24 10.57
C LEU A 14 3.13 5.63 9.83
N SER A 15 2.65 6.31 8.79
CA SER A 15 1.46 5.93 8.03
C SER A 15 1.79 5.64 6.57
N ILE A 16 1.67 4.37 6.17
CA ILE A 16 1.82 3.97 4.76
C ILE A 16 0.79 4.66 3.86
N LEU A 17 -0.42 4.93 4.36
CA LEU A 17 -1.45 5.62 3.57
C LEU A 17 -1.07 7.08 3.29
N GLU A 18 -0.43 7.77 4.24
CA GLU A 18 0.08 9.12 4.01
C GLU A 18 1.22 9.13 2.99
N GLU A 19 2.14 8.17 3.06
CA GLU A 19 3.17 8.00 2.01
C GLU A 19 2.56 7.79 0.63
N LEU A 20 1.51 6.98 0.52
CA LEU A 20 0.82 6.78 -0.76
C LEU A 20 0.17 8.05 -1.29
N ASN A 21 -0.41 8.89 -0.43
CA ASN A 21 -0.97 10.18 -0.84
C ASN A 21 0.13 11.10 -1.39
N ILE A 22 1.27 11.21 -0.67
CA ILE A 22 2.41 12.02 -1.11
C ILE A 22 2.94 11.51 -2.47
N ILE A 23 3.08 10.19 -2.63
CA ILE A 23 3.52 9.60 -3.90
C ILE A 23 2.50 9.86 -5.00
N GLN A 24 1.20 9.78 -4.72
CA GLN A 24 0.15 10.03 -5.70
C GLN A 24 0.17 11.49 -6.19
N GLU A 25 0.35 12.46 -5.28
CA GLU A 25 0.45 13.88 -5.62
C GLU A 25 1.69 14.21 -6.46
N ASN A 26 2.76 13.43 -6.32
CA ASN A 26 4.07 13.70 -6.93
C ASN A 26 4.45 12.69 -8.04
N SER A 27 3.52 11.85 -8.49
CA SER A 27 3.76 10.87 -9.56
C SER A 27 2.52 10.65 -10.42
N ASN A 28 2.67 9.86 -11.49
CA ASN A 28 1.57 9.45 -12.36
C ASN A 28 1.08 8.02 -12.05
N PHE A 29 1.35 7.49 -10.86
CA PHE A 29 0.91 6.15 -10.49
C PHE A 29 -0.60 6.11 -10.22
N ASP A 30 -1.28 5.16 -10.85
CA ASP A 30 -2.67 4.86 -10.55
C ASP A 30 -2.80 4.17 -9.18
N LEU A 31 -4.03 4.14 -8.64
CA LEU A 31 -4.28 3.54 -7.33
C LEU A 31 -3.86 2.07 -7.28
N ASN A 32 -4.09 1.31 -8.35
CA ASN A 32 -3.71 -0.10 -8.41
C ASN A 32 -2.20 -0.30 -8.25
N THR A 33 -1.40 0.56 -8.88
CA THR A 33 0.06 0.56 -8.76
C THR A 33 0.49 0.92 -7.34
N LEU A 34 -0.09 1.97 -6.76
CA LEU A 34 0.17 2.39 -5.38
C LEU A 34 -0.16 1.28 -4.36
N LEU A 35 -1.31 0.63 -4.51
CA LEU A 35 -1.70 -0.50 -3.65
C LEU A 35 -0.76 -1.71 -3.81
N LYS A 36 -0.28 -2.00 -5.02
CA LYS A 36 0.75 -3.04 -5.21
C LYS A 36 2.06 -2.69 -4.52
N ILE A 37 2.48 -1.43 -4.58
CA ILE A 37 3.69 -0.93 -3.90
C ILE A 37 3.56 -1.09 -2.38
N ALA A 38 2.40 -0.75 -1.79
CA ALA A 38 2.16 -0.83 -0.35
C ALA A 38 1.82 -2.23 0.17
N CYS A 39 1.22 -3.10 -0.64
CA CYS A 39 0.76 -4.42 -0.21
C CYS A 39 1.66 -5.53 -0.76
N LYS A 40 1.40 -6.00 -1.99
CA LYS A 40 2.07 -7.16 -2.59
C LYS A 40 3.60 -7.02 -2.55
N ASN A 41 4.13 -5.90 -3.04
CA ASN A 41 5.57 -5.71 -3.18
C ASN A 41 6.26 -5.58 -1.82
N GLY A 42 5.60 -4.97 -0.83
CA GLY A 42 6.10 -4.91 0.55
C GLY A 42 6.14 -6.29 1.20
N ALA A 43 5.10 -7.10 1.02
CA ALA A 43 5.06 -8.47 1.50
C ALA A 43 6.17 -9.33 0.84
N GLU A 44 6.38 -9.20 -0.46
CA GLU A 44 7.46 -9.90 -1.17
C GLU A 44 8.84 -9.46 -0.69
N ALA A 45 9.08 -8.15 -0.51
CA ALA A 45 10.36 -7.62 -0.02
C ALA A 45 10.72 -8.10 1.39
N LEU A 46 9.70 -8.33 2.23
CA LEU A 46 9.87 -8.79 3.62
C LEU A 46 9.76 -10.32 3.78
N GLY A 47 9.47 -11.07 2.71
CA GLY A 47 9.29 -12.53 2.77
C GLY A 47 7.98 -12.98 3.42
N PHE A 48 6.94 -12.15 3.41
CA PHE A 48 5.64 -12.47 3.99
C PHE A 48 4.73 -13.21 2.99
N GLU A 49 4.84 -14.54 2.94
CA GLU A 49 4.10 -15.38 1.98
C GLU A 49 2.57 -15.35 2.12
N LYS A 50 2.06 -15.06 3.33
CA LYS A 50 0.62 -15.10 3.64
C LYS A 50 -0.07 -13.73 3.54
N LEU A 51 0.65 -12.66 3.22
CA LEU A 51 0.15 -11.28 3.21
C LEU A 51 0.22 -10.66 1.80
N GLY A 52 -0.24 -9.41 1.67
CA GLY A 52 -0.02 -8.57 0.49
C GLY A 52 -1.01 -8.75 -0.67
N THR A 53 -1.72 -9.88 -0.78
CA THR A 53 -2.75 -10.10 -1.81
C THR A 53 -3.96 -10.90 -1.31
N PHE A 54 -5.09 -10.73 -1.98
CA PHE A 54 -6.31 -11.54 -1.79
C PHE A 54 -6.25 -12.80 -2.65
N GLU A 55 -5.69 -13.88 -2.11
CA GLU A 55 -5.64 -15.18 -2.79
C GLU A 55 -6.07 -16.31 -1.85
N LYS A 56 -6.52 -17.42 -2.43
CA LYS A 56 -6.89 -18.61 -1.66
C LYS A 56 -5.73 -19.02 -0.76
N ARG A 57 -6.01 -19.24 0.53
CA ARG A 57 -5.05 -19.62 1.60
C ARG A 57 -4.15 -18.48 2.12
N LYS A 58 -4.21 -17.27 1.55
CA LYS A 58 -3.58 -16.09 2.17
C LYS A 58 -4.50 -15.48 3.22
N ILE A 59 -3.91 -14.76 4.17
CA ILE A 59 -4.59 -14.10 5.30
C ILE A 59 -4.11 -12.65 5.42
N PRO A 60 -4.25 -11.81 4.38
CA PRO A 60 -3.85 -10.41 4.45
C PRO A 60 -4.67 -9.67 5.51
N GLY A 61 -4.04 -8.73 6.21
CA GLY A 61 -4.78 -7.71 6.95
C GLY A 61 -5.56 -6.83 5.98
N VAL A 62 -6.76 -6.39 6.38
CA VAL A 62 -7.64 -5.55 5.56
C VAL A 62 -7.81 -4.20 6.24
N ASN A 63 -7.53 -3.14 5.50
CA ASN A 63 -7.82 -1.77 5.91
C ASN A 63 -8.95 -1.22 5.03
N LEU A 64 -10.02 -0.74 5.65
CA LEU A 64 -11.14 -0.14 4.93
C LEU A 64 -10.86 1.36 4.76
N ILE A 65 -10.67 1.76 3.51
CA ILE A 65 -10.44 3.16 3.13
C ILE A 65 -11.77 3.72 2.61
N PHE A 66 -12.21 4.83 3.19
CA PHE A 66 -13.44 5.52 2.80
C PHE A 66 -13.13 6.71 1.89
N ASP A 67 -14.16 7.26 1.26
CA ASP A 67 -14.09 8.49 0.43
C ASP A 67 -13.15 8.38 -0.78
N LEU A 68 -13.00 7.16 -1.29
CA LEU A 68 -12.37 6.89 -2.58
C LEU A 68 -13.42 7.19 -3.67
N ASN A 69 -13.33 8.35 -4.30
CA ASN A 69 -14.18 8.72 -5.45
C ASN A 69 -14.17 7.59 -6.50
N GLU A 70 -15.37 7.15 -6.92
CA GLU A 70 -15.69 6.05 -7.86
C GLU A 70 -14.50 5.21 -8.37
N LEU A 71 -14.10 4.21 -7.58
CA LEU A 71 -13.06 3.25 -7.99
C LEU A 71 -13.65 1.87 -8.25
N LYS A 72 -13.48 1.38 -9.49
CA LYS A 72 -13.52 -0.07 -9.76
C LYS A 72 -12.23 -0.69 -9.24
N VAL A 73 -12.27 -1.15 -8.00
CA VAL A 73 -11.22 -2.03 -7.47
C VAL A 73 -11.41 -3.40 -8.12
N ILE A 74 -10.48 -3.78 -8.99
CA ILE A 74 -10.37 -5.16 -9.47
C ILE A 74 -9.37 -5.84 -8.55
N ALA A 75 -9.85 -6.30 -7.40
CA ALA A 75 -9.09 -7.13 -6.47
C ALA A 75 -9.16 -8.60 -6.92
#